data_AF-A0A1Y2FP59-F1
#
_entry.id   AF-A0A1Y2FP59-F1
#
_cell.length_a   1.000
_cell.length_b   1.000
_cell.length_c   1.000
_cell.angle_alpha   90.00
_cell.angle_beta   90.00
_cell.angle_gamma   90.00
#
_symmetry.space_group_name_H-M   'P 1'
#
loop_
_entity.id
_entity.type
_entity.pdbx_description
1 polymer ?
#
loop_
_entity_poly.entity_id
_entity_poly.type
_entity_poly.pdbx_seq_one_letter_code
_entity_poly.pdbx_strand_id
1 'polypeptide(L)' 'TFTNIEATPSLLPAKRYCDITGLPSVYCDPVTKARFHNQEVFDKVKILGVDGSQPFLALRNSQIVLR' A
#
# COMPACT_ATOMS: atom_id res chain seq x y z
N THR A 1 -3.38 24.87 29.92
CA THR A 1 -2.38 24.00 29.27
C THR A 1 -3.01 22.65 29.03
N PHE A 2 -3.43 22.34 27.80
CA PHE A 2 -3.92 21.02 27.42
C PHE A 2 -2.74 20.22 26.87
N THR A 3 -2.37 19.13 27.54
CA THR A 3 -1.46 18.12 26.98
C THR A 3 -2.27 17.26 26.01
N ASN A 4 -1.89 17.22 24.74
CA ASN A 4 -2.55 16.37 23.76
C ASN A 4 -2.34 14.89 24.14
N ILE A 5 -3.42 14.14 24.36
CA ILE A 5 -3.38 12.69 24.65
C ILE A 5 -3.60 11.98 23.32
N GLU A 6 -2.52 11.49 22.72
CA GLU A 6 -2.60 10.74 21.46
C GLU A 6 -3.09 9.30 21.69
N ALA A 7 -3.79 8.76 20.70
CA ALA A 7 -4.23 7.37 20.74
C ALA A 7 -3.03 6.43 20.63
N THR A 8 -3.05 5.34 21.39
CA THR A 8 -2.04 4.29 21.31
C THR A 8 -2.11 3.56 19.96
N PRO A 9 -0.98 3.02 19.46
CA PRO A 9 -0.97 2.28 18.20
C PRO A 9 -1.75 0.97 18.31
N SER A 10 -2.28 0.52 17.18
CA SER A 10 -3.00 -0.76 17.11
C SER A 10 -2.05 -1.96 17.22
N LEU A 11 -2.37 -2.92 18.08
CA LEU A 11 -1.66 -4.21 18.22
C LEU A 11 -2.15 -5.28 17.24
N LEU A 12 -3.36 -5.11 16.71
CA LEU A 12 -3.98 -6.06 15.79
C LEU A 12 -3.35 -5.96 14.40
N PRO A 13 -3.02 -7.10 13.75
CA PRO A 13 -2.50 -7.08 12.39
C PRO A 13 -3.49 -6.43 11.41
N ALA A 14 -3.00 -5.48 10.62
CA ALA A 14 -3.81 -4.83 9.60
C ALA A 14 -4.17 -5.81 8.47
N LYS A 15 -5.43 -5.76 8.03
CA LYS A 15 -5.86 -6.51 6.83
C LYS A 15 -5.18 -5.94 5.58
N ARG A 16 -4.84 -6.83 4.65
CA ARG A 16 -4.14 -6.49 3.41
C ARG A 16 -5.12 -6.55 2.25
N TYR A 17 -5.22 -5.44 1.52
CA TYR A 17 -6.04 -5.28 0.33
C TYR A 17 -5.16 -4.92 -0.85
N CYS A 18 -5.64 -5.23 -2.05
CA CYS A 18 -5.01 -4.85 -3.30
C CYS A 18 -5.11 -3.34 -3.50
N ASP A 19 -4.00 -2.70 -3.85
CA ASP A 19 -3.91 -1.25 -3.97
C ASP A 19 -4.69 -0.71 -5.20
N ILE A 20 -5.00 -1.58 -6.18
CA ILE A 20 -5.72 -1.22 -7.41
C ILE A 20 -7.21 -1.56 -7.32
N THR A 21 -7.56 -2.78 -6.90
CA THR A 21 -8.95 -3.29 -6.97
C THR A 21 -9.68 -3.28 -5.63
N GLY A 22 -8.98 -3.12 -4.50
CA GLY A 22 -9.58 -3.19 -3.16
C GLY A 22 -9.96 -4.60 -2.68
N LEU A 23 -9.76 -5.63 -3.49
CA LEU A 23 -9.97 -7.03 -3.10
C LEU A 23 -8.92 -7.48 -2.06
N PRO A 24 -9.22 -8.49 -1.21
CA PRO A 24 -8.25 -8.99 -0.24
C PRO A 24 -6.99 -9.51 -0.95
N SER A 25 -5.82 -9.05 -0.54
CA SER A 25 -4.55 -9.39 -1.19
C SER A 25 -3.61 -10.10 -0.22
N VAL A 26 -3.05 -11.22 -0.68
CA VAL A 26 -2.05 -11.99 0.06
C VAL A 26 -0.63 -11.71 -0.46
N TYR A 27 -0.52 -11.23 -1.71
CA TYR A 27 0.74 -11.08 -2.44
C TYR A 27 1.16 -9.62 -2.59
N CYS A 28 2.46 -9.40 -2.58
CA CYS A 28 3.10 -8.08 -2.71
C CYS A 28 4.26 -8.19 -3.69
N ASP A 29 4.34 -7.25 -4.63
CA ASP A 29 5.45 -7.19 -5.57
C ASP A 29 6.74 -6.70 -4.88
N PRO A 30 7.88 -7.42 -4.97
CA PRO A 30 9.13 -6.97 -4.37
C PRO A 30 9.69 -5.68 -4.97
N VAL A 31 9.36 -5.36 -6.22
CA VAL A 31 9.90 -4.18 -6.92
C VAL A 31 9.10 -2.93 -6.60
N THR A 32 7.81 -2.92 -6.92
CA THR A 32 6.93 -1.75 -6.70
C THR A 32 6.38 -1.65 -5.28
N LYS A 33 6.42 -2.74 -4.49
CA LYS A 33 5.75 -2.87 -3.18
C LYS A 33 4.22 -2.71 -3.25
N ALA A 34 3.64 -2.80 -4.45
CA ALA A 34 2.19 -2.81 -4.64
C ALA A 34 1.60 -4.18 -4.29
N ARG A 35 0.44 -4.18 -3.65
CA ARG A 35 -0.31 -5.39 -3.30
C ARG A 35 -1.27 -5.77 -4.43
N PHE A 36 -1.27 -7.04 -4.84
CA PHE A 36 -2.11 -7.55 -5.93
C PHE A 36 -2.90 -8.79 -5.53
N HIS A 37 -4.03 -9.03 -6.20
CA HIS A 37 -4.92 -10.15 -5.91
C HIS A 37 -4.68 -11.35 -6.82
N ASN A 38 -4.58 -11.12 -8.13
CA ASN A 38 -4.42 -12.15 -9.16
C ASN A 38 -3.32 -11.77 -10.17
N GLN A 39 -3.06 -12.66 -11.13
CA GLN A 39 -2.06 -12.45 -12.18
C GLN A 39 -2.37 -11.25 -13.09
N GLU A 40 -3.63 -11.05 -13.47
CA GLU A 40 -4.02 -9.94 -14.35
C GLU A 40 -3.71 -8.57 -13.74
N VAL A 41 -3.95 -8.43 -12.43
CA VAL A 41 -3.59 -7.20 -11.70
C VAL A 41 -2.07 -7.07 -11.60
N PHE A 42 -1.35 -8.17 -11.42
CA PHE A 42 0.11 -8.14 -11.40
C PHE A 42 0.70 -7.68 -12.74
N ASP A 43 0.13 -8.12 -13.86
CA ASP A 43 0.55 -7.67 -15.19
C ASP A 43 0.32 -6.17 -15.38
N LYS A 44 -0.79 -5.63 -14.86
CA LYS A 44 -1.04 -4.18 -14.82
C LYS A 44 -0.03 -3.43 -13.95
N VAL A 45 0.29 -3.96 -12.76
CA VAL A 45 1.29 -3.38 -11.85
C VAL A 45 2.67 -3.31 -12.53
N LYS A 46 3.06 -4.35 -13.27
CA LYS A 46 4.31 -4.38 -14.03
C LYS A 46 4.39 -3.28 -15.08
N ILE A 47 3.31 -3.07 -15.83
CA ILE A 47 3.24 -2.02 -16.86
C ILE A 47 3.36 -0.63 -16.23
N LEU A 48 2.76 -0.45 -15.05
CA LEU A 48 2.75 0.81 -14.32
C LEU A 48 4.16 1.23 -13.83
N GLY A 49 5.01 0.25 -13.51
CA GLY A 49 6.35 0.48 -12.98
C GLY A 49 6.36 1.13 -11.59
N VAL A 50 7.55 1.50 -11.12
CA VAL A 50 7.75 2.06 -9.78
C VAL A 50 7.09 3.44 -9.64
N ASP A 51 7.32 4.34 -10.59
CA ASP A 51 6.81 5.71 -10.54
C ASP A 51 5.27 5.75 -10.60
N GLY A 52 4.68 4.92 -11.47
CA GLY A 52 3.23 4.84 -11.60
C GLY A 52 2.56 4.18 -10.40
N SER A 53 3.24 3.28 -9.68
CA SER A 53 2.72 2.65 -8.46
C SER A 53 2.69 3.60 -7.27
N GLN A 54 3.57 4.60 -7.26
CA GLN A 54 3.75 5.51 -6.15
C GLN A 54 2.48 6.28 -5.68
N PRO A 55 1.63 6.82 -6.56
CA PRO A 55 0.35 7.41 -6.15
C PRO A 55 -0.58 6.40 -5.47
N PHE A 56 -0.58 5.12 -5.87
CA PHE A 56 -1.36 4.08 -5.19
C PHE A 56 -0.80 3.78 -3.80
N LEU A 57 0.53 3.77 -3.66
CA LEU A 57 1.18 3.63 -2.36
C LEU A 57 0.93 4.83 -1.43
N ALA A 58 0.76 6.03 -1.99
CA ALA A 58 0.44 7.25 -1.26
C ALA A 58 -0.90 7.14 -0.52
N LEU A 59 -1.90 6.53 -1.15
CA LEU A 59 -3.24 6.35 -0.57
C LEU A 59 -3.23 5.56 0.74
N ARG A 60 -2.26 4.65 0.92
CA ARG A 60 -2.06 3.89 2.16
C ARG A 60 -0.87 4.36 3.00
N ASN A 61 -0.38 5.58 2.75
CA ASN A 61 0.77 6.19 3.44
C ASN A 61 2.06 5.34 3.38
N SER A 62 2.29 4.66 2.26
CA SER A 62 3.46 3.79 2.03
C SER A 62 4.39 4.30 0.92
N GLN A 63 4.11 5.47 0.35
CA GLN A 63 4.95 6.13 -0.66
C GLN A 63 6.26 6.62 -0.04
N ILE A 64 7.35 6.42 -0.77
CA ILE A 64 8.67 6.95 -0.45
C ILE A 64 8.86 8.26 -1.23
N VAL A 65 8.95 9.38 -0.51
CA VAL A 65 9.31 10.68 -1.10
C VAL A 65 10.74 11.00 -0.66
N LEU A 66 11.65 11.09 -1.62
CA LEU A 66 12.99 11.60 -1.37
C LEU A 66 12.88 13.12 -1.14
N ARG A 67 13.42 13.61 -0.04
CA ARG A 67 13.49 15.03 0.33
C ARG A 67 14.92 15.50 0.37
#